data_AF-A0A7J4K344-F1
#
_entry.id   AF-A0A7J4K344-F1
#
_cell.length_a   1.000
_cell.length_b   1.000
_cell.length_c   1.000
_cell.angle_alpha   90.00
_cell.angle_beta   90.00
_cell.angle_gamma   90.00
#
_symmetry.space_group_name_H-M   'P 1'
#
loop_
_entity.id
_entity.type
_entity.pdbx_description
1 polymer ?
#
loop_
_entity_poly.entity_id
_entity_poly.type
_entity_poly.pdbx_seq_one_letter_code
_entity_poly.pdbx_strand_id
1 'polypeptide(L)'
;MTLETLLHAWSASPCAKNFSNAVYRTARCSLLFGVAYAATVLVSGYGIRRDAPTLTHDQVIAAVNVEKHRFGLDDKTIRVTFTGPDTIKASAGLRFDGTYEITLSPDNCILPLVRHEMYHIGAGHCDDAHKRALNSDDHIVPMLRYLFINEPQAILYSSLADKL
;
A
#
# COMPACT_ATOMS: atom_id res chain seq x y z
N MET A 1 -33.02 6.39 -41.20
CA MET A 1 -32.24 5.41 -40.41
C MET A 1 -32.15 5.97 -39.00
N THR A 2 -32.70 5.28 -37.98
CA THR A 2 -32.75 5.82 -36.61
C THR A 2 -31.55 5.31 -35.79
N LEU A 3 -31.20 6.03 -34.72
CA LEU A 3 -30.09 5.68 -33.82
C LEU A 3 -30.27 4.25 -33.24
N GLU A 4 -31.51 3.87 -32.95
CA GLU A 4 -31.86 2.52 -32.48
C GLU A 4 -31.55 1.44 -33.52
N THR A 5 -31.75 1.72 -34.81
CA THR A 5 -31.42 0.75 -35.87
C THR A 5 -29.90 0.54 -35.99
N LEU A 6 -29.12 1.59 -35.76
CA LEU A 6 -27.65 1.53 -35.76
C LEU A 6 -27.08 0.78 -34.55
N LEU A 7 -27.67 0.97 -33.37
CA LEU A 7 -27.29 0.25 -32.14
C LEU A 7 -27.62 -1.25 -32.21
N HIS A 8 -28.79 -1.61 -32.77
CA HIS A 8 -29.14 -3.01 -33.03
C HIS A 8 -28.22 -3.67 -34.08
N ALA A 9 -27.87 -2.96 -35.15
CA ALA A 9 -26.95 -3.47 -36.16
C ALA A 9 -25.52 -3.64 -35.63
N TRP A 10 -25.05 -2.71 -34.78
CA TRP A 10 -23.73 -2.78 -34.18
C TRP A 10 -23.60 -3.93 -33.17
N SER A 11 -24.57 -4.08 -32.27
CA SER A 11 -24.59 -5.17 -31.27
C SER A 11 -24.69 -6.58 -31.88
N ALA A 12 -25.31 -6.71 -33.06
CA ALA A 12 -25.36 -7.95 -33.83
C ALA A 12 -24.06 -8.21 -34.63
N SER A 13 -23.17 -7.23 -34.76
CA SER A 13 -21.97 -7.36 -35.58
C SER A 13 -20.92 -8.27 -34.94
N PRO A 14 -20.16 -9.04 -35.74
CA PRO A 14 -19.01 -9.80 -35.26
C PRO A 14 -17.97 -8.93 -34.53
N CYS A 15 -17.83 -7.66 -34.93
CA CYS A 15 -16.93 -6.70 -34.28
C CYS A 15 -17.34 -6.37 -32.84
N ALA A 16 -18.63 -6.18 -32.54
CA ALA A 16 -19.10 -5.92 -31.18
C ALA A 16 -18.92 -7.13 -30.26
N LYS A 17 -19.15 -8.35 -30.78
CA LYS A 17 -18.88 -9.60 -30.04
C LYS A 17 -17.38 -9.79 -29.75
N ASN A 18 -16.51 -9.48 -30.72
CA ASN A 18 -15.06 -9.54 -30.55
C ASN A 18 -14.54 -8.49 -29.57
N PHE A 19 -15.08 -7.26 -29.62
CA PHE A 19 -14.77 -6.19 -28.67
C PHE A 19 -15.21 -6.55 -27.25
N SER A 20 -16.43 -7.04 -27.07
CA SER A 20 -16.93 -7.50 -25.77
C SER A 20 -16.11 -8.66 -25.21
N ASN A 21 -15.75 -9.64 -26.04
CA ASN A 21 -14.86 -10.74 -25.64
C ASN A 21 -13.44 -10.26 -25.28
N ALA A 22 -12.91 -9.26 -26.00
CA ALA A 22 -11.62 -8.66 -25.68
C ALA A 22 -11.67 -7.91 -24.35
N VAL A 23 -12.69 -7.08 -24.12
CA VAL A 23 -12.91 -6.37 -22.84
C VAL A 23 -13.10 -7.38 -21.70
N TYR A 24 -13.88 -8.43 -21.91
CA TYR A 24 -14.12 -9.47 -20.90
C TYR A 24 -12.87 -10.30 -20.60
N ARG A 25 -12.05 -10.61 -21.62
CA ARG A 25 -10.74 -11.28 -21.44
C ARG A 25 -9.76 -10.38 -20.70
N THR A 26 -9.64 -9.12 -21.08
CA THR A 26 -8.78 -8.15 -20.39
C THR A 26 -9.23 -7.96 -18.94
N ALA A 27 -10.54 -7.78 -18.70
CA ALA A 27 -11.10 -7.68 -17.36
C ALA A 27 -10.88 -8.95 -16.52
N ARG A 28 -11.04 -10.15 -17.10
CA ARG A 28 -10.73 -11.43 -16.43
C ARG A 28 -9.26 -11.56 -16.11
N CYS A 29 -8.36 -11.19 -17.02
CA CYS A 29 -6.93 -11.19 -16.77
C CYS A 29 -6.58 -10.21 -15.65
N SER A 30 -7.10 -8.98 -15.67
CA SER A 30 -6.91 -8.00 -14.61
C SER A 30 -7.45 -8.48 -13.25
N LEU A 31 -8.60 -9.16 -13.22
CA LEU A 31 -9.16 -9.74 -12.00
C LEU A 31 -8.31 -10.90 -11.48
N LEU A 32 -7.82 -11.77 -12.36
CA LEU A 32 -6.92 -12.87 -12.00
C LEU A 32 -5.57 -12.37 -11.50
N PHE A 33 -5.01 -11.33 -12.14
CA PHE A 33 -3.82 -10.65 -11.63
C PHE A 33 -4.11 -10.01 -10.28
N GLY A 34 -5.25 -9.36 -10.09
CA GLY A 34 -5.67 -8.79 -8.81
C GLY A 34 -5.84 -9.82 -7.70
N VAL A 35 -6.38 -11.00 -8.00
CA VAL A 35 -6.54 -12.11 -7.04
C VAL A 35 -5.21 -12.78 -6.73
N ALA A 36 -4.37 -13.04 -7.72
CA ALA A 36 -3.01 -13.56 -7.51
C ALA A 36 -2.16 -12.57 -6.69
N TYR A 37 -2.30 -11.27 -6.99
CA TYR A 37 -1.68 -10.18 -6.27
C TYR A 37 -2.13 -10.11 -4.80
N ALA A 38 -3.45 -10.13 -4.56
CA ALA A 38 -3.99 -10.16 -3.21
C ALA A 38 -3.52 -11.41 -2.46
N ALA A 39 -3.45 -12.56 -3.12
CA ALA A 39 -2.92 -13.78 -2.54
C ALA A 39 -1.41 -13.68 -2.22
N THR A 40 -0.58 -13.07 -3.06
CA THR A 40 0.85 -12.85 -2.77
C THR A 40 1.04 -11.88 -1.60
N VAL A 41 0.31 -10.76 -1.60
CA VAL A 41 0.32 -9.79 -0.48
C VAL A 41 -0.15 -10.46 0.81
N LEU A 42 -1.22 -11.26 0.76
CA LEU A 42 -1.73 -11.99 1.93
C LEU A 42 -0.74 -13.04 2.40
N VAL A 43 -0.18 -13.87 1.52
CA VAL A 43 0.76 -14.95 1.91
C VAL A 43 2.06 -14.38 2.45
N SER A 44 2.63 -13.35 1.82
CA SER A 44 3.83 -12.68 2.31
C SER A 44 3.54 -11.94 3.62
N GLY A 45 2.48 -11.12 3.68
CA GLY A 45 2.13 -10.35 4.89
C GLY A 45 1.74 -11.22 6.10
N TYR A 46 0.89 -12.24 5.92
CA TYR A 46 0.52 -13.17 7.00
C TYR A 46 1.68 -14.08 7.40
N GLY A 47 2.48 -14.55 6.45
CA GLY A 47 3.64 -15.40 6.74
C GLY A 47 4.69 -14.66 7.57
N ILE A 48 4.99 -13.42 7.19
CA ILE A 48 5.92 -12.55 7.91
C ILE A 48 5.43 -12.25 9.34
N ARG A 49 4.11 -12.06 9.53
CA ARG A 49 3.53 -11.71 10.82
C ARG A 49 3.48 -12.89 11.80
N ARG A 50 3.38 -14.13 11.32
CA ARG A 50 3.17 -15.31 12.19
C ARG A 50 4.44 -15.76 12.93
N ASP A 51 5.61 -15.51 12.35
CA ASP A 51 6.89 -16.02 12.86
C ASP A 51 7.83 -14.90 13.37
N ALA A 52 7.46 -13.62 13.23
CA ALA A 52 8.27 -12.51 13.68
C ALA A 52 8.11 -12.26 15.20
N PRO A 53 9.21 -12.09 15.95
CA PRO A 53 9.13 -11.76 17.36
C PRO A 53 8.56 -10.35 17.55
N THR A 54 7.64 -10.22 18.50
CA THR A 54 7.13 -8.92 18.94
C THR A 54 8.23 -8.14 19.66
N LEU A 55 8.37 -6.88 19.28
CA LEU A 55 9.29 -5.90 19.83
C LEU A 55 8.63 -5.15 20.99
N THR A 56 9.42 -4.81 22.00
CA THR A 56 9.03 -3.82 23.01
C THR A 56 8.99 -2.41 22.41
N HIS A 57 8.36 -1.45 23.10
CA HIS A 57 8.34 -0.06 22.63
C HIS A 57 9.74 0.51 22.39
N ASP A 58 10.69 0.25 23.28
CA ASP A 58 12.07 0.71 23.13
C ASP A 58 12.77 0.05 21.94
N GLN A 59 12.49 -1.23 21.69
CA GLN A 59 13.01 -1.94 20.52
C GLN A 59 12.42 -1.40 19.22
N VAL A 60 11.13 -1.03 19.20
CA VAL A 60 10.52 -0.35 18.04
C VAL A 60 11.19 0.99 17.79
N ILE A 61 11.40 1.80 18.83
CA ILE A 61 12.07 3.11 18.69
C ILE A 61 13.50 2.93 18.18
N ALA A 62 14.24 1.94 18.70
CA ALA A 62 15.58 1.61 18.23
C ALA A 62 15.57 1.16 16.76
N ALA A 63 14.62 0.30 16.36
CA ALA A 63 14.46 -0.15 14.98
C ALA A 63 14.14 1.02 14.04
N VAL A 64 13.27 1.94 14.44
CA VAL A 64 12.96 3.15 13.66
C VAL A 64 14.22 4.00 13.46
N ASN A 65 15.06 4.18 14.49
CA ASN A 65 16.30 4.93 14.36
C ASN A 65 17.31 4.26 13.40
N VAL A 66 17.43 2.93 13.45
CA VAL A 66 18.28 2.16 12.53
C VAL A 66 17.79 2.32 11.08
N GLU A 67 16.49 2.12 10.85
CA GLU A 67 15.90 2.24 9.52
C GLU A 67 15.93 3.70 9.03
N LYS A 68 15.80 4.68 9.92
CA LYS A 68 15.91 6.13 9.59
C LYS A 68 17.26 6.42 8.93
N HIS A 69 18.34 5.93 9.53
CA HIS A 69 19.68 6.07 8.96
C HIS A 69 19.80 5.32 7.63
N ARG A 70 19.26 4.11 7.55
CA ARG A 70 19.30 3.28 6.34
C ARG A 70 18.61 3.92 5.14
N PHE A 71 17.52 4.64 5.36
CA PHE A 71 16.80 5.39 4.33
C PHE A 71 17.37 6.79 4.09
N GLY A 72 18.44 7.21 4.78
CA GLY A 72 18.99 8.56 4.66
C GLY A 72 18.04 9.65 5.15
N LEU A 73 17.18 9.33 6.11
CA LEU A 73 16.16 10.22 6.67
C LEU A 73 16.63 10.95 7.92
N ASP A 74 17.94 11.05 8.15
CA ASP A 74 18.54 11.59 9.38
C ASP A 74 18.05 13.01 9.72
N ASP A 75 17.73 13.81 8.70
CA ASP A 75 17.16 15.17 8.79
C ASP A 75 15.66 15.20 9.15
N LYS A 76 14.94 14.08 9.05
CA LYS A 76 13.49 14.02 9.32
C LYS A 76 13.18 13.78 10.78
N THR A 77 12.16 14.45 11.29
CA THR A 77 11.59 14.12 12.60
C THR A 77 10.56 13.01 12.42
N ILE A 78 10.79 11.87 13.07
CA ILE A 78 9.90 10.71 13.06
C ILE A 78 9.44 10.42 14.49
N ARG A 79 8.14 10.44 14.72
CA ARG A 79 7.48 10.10 15.99
C ARG A 79 6.88 8.71 15.89
N VAL A 80 7.04 7.91 16.95
CA VAL A 80 6.32 6.64 17.12
C VAL A 80 5.18 6.83 18.11
N THR A 81 3.98 6.43 17.71
CA THR A 81 2.77 6.48 18.53
C THR A 81 2.21 5.06 18.65
N PHE A 82 1.94 4.62 19.88
CA PHE A 82 1.35 3.31 20.14
C PHE A 82 -0.15 3.47 20.40
N THR A 83 -0.98 2.71 19.69
CA THR A 83 -2.44 2.74 19.87
C THR A 83 -2.92 1.70 20.88
N GLY A 84 -4.20 1.80 21.27
CA GLY A 84 -4.82 0.82 22.17
C GLY A 84 -4.99 -0.57 21.54
N PRO A 85 -5.24 -1.59 22.38
CA PRO A 85 -5.30 -3.01 21.96
C PRO A 85 -6.39 -3.31 20.92
N ASP A 86 -7.44 -2.48 20.81
CA ASP A 86 -8.56 -2.73 19.89
C ASP A 86 -8.35 -2.18 18.48
N THR A 87 -7.13 -1.75 18.15
CA THR A 87 -6.79 -1.24 16.83
C THR A 87 -5.87 -2.21 16.11
N ILE A 88 -6.27 -2.73 14.95
CA ILE A 88 -5.37 -3.47 14.06
C ILE A 88 -4.85 -2.45 13.06
N LYS A 89 -3.83 -1.68 13.46
CA LYS A 89 -3.27 -0.64 12.59
C LYS A 89 -1.76 -0.58 12.70
N ALA A 90 -1.10 -0.63 11.56
CA ALA A 90 0.22 -0.07 11.33
C ALA A 90 0.02 1.01 10.25
N SER A 91 0.59 2.20 10.44
CA SER A 91 0.52 3.25 9.42
C SER A 91 1.58 4.32 9.64
N ALA A 92 2.16 4.82 8.55
CA ALA A 92 2.96 6.03 8.50
C ALA A 92 2.20 7.19 7.84
N GLY A 93 2.41 8.42 8.34
CA GLY A 93 1.87 9.63 7.73
C GLY A 93 2.67 10.88 8.04
N LEU A 94 2.57 11.90 7.17
CA LEU A 94 3.13 13.22 7.41
C LEU A 94 2.08 14.12 8.08
N ARG A 95 2.42 14.65 9.26
CA ARG A 95 1.58 15.57 10.02
C ARG A 95 1.68 16.99 9.48
N PHE A 96 0.70 17.83 9.81
CA PHE A 96 0.69 19.26 9.44
C PHE A 96 1.85 20.07 10.03
N ASP A 97 2.44 19.60 11.13
CA ASP A 97 3.62 20.20 11.77
C ASP A 97 4.94 19.80 11.08
N GLY A 98 4.90 19.01 10.00
CA GLY A 98 6.07 18.53 9.27
C GLY A 98 6.73 17.28 9.87
N THR A 99 6.19 16.74 10.97
CA THR A 99 6.68 15.51 11.59
C THR A 99 6.06 14.28 10.92
N TYR A 100 6.87 13.26 10.65
CA TYR A 100 6.33 11.95 10.27
C TYR A 100 5.91 11.18 11.51
N GLU A 101 4.78 10.51 11.44
CA GLU A 101 4.24 9.69 12.53
C GLU A 101 4.04 8.26 12.08
N ILE A 102 4.67 7.33 12.79
CA ILE A 102 4.41 5.89 12.69
C ILE A 102 3.50 5.50 13.84
N THR A 103 2.33 4.99 13.49
CA THR A 103 1.34 4.50 14.45
C THR A 103 1.33 2.98 14.42
N LEU A 104 1.53 2.34 15.57
CA LEU A 104 1.54 0.88 15.70
C LEU A 104 0.63 0.45 16.84
N SER A 105 -0.17 -0.59 16.60
CA SER A 105 -0.84 -1.30 17.69
C SER A 105 0.08 -2.35 18.33
N PRO A 106 -0.23 -2.82 19.56
CA PRO A 106 0.63 -3.76 20.28
C PRO A 106 0.95 -5.03 19.48
N ASP A 107 -0.01 -5.55 18.73
CA ASP A 107 0.13 -6.76 17.90
C ASP A 107 0.89 -6.53 16.59
N ASN A 108 1.23 -5.28 16.29
CA ASN A 108 1.92 -4.85 15.08
C ASN A 108 3.34 -4.33 15.36
N CYS A 109 3.80 -4.41 16.61
CA CYS A 109 5.17 -4.10 17.00
C CYS A 109 6.14 -5.19 16.54
N ILE A 110 6.25 -5.45 15.24
CA ILE A 110 7.21 -6.39 14.65
C ILE A 110 8.11 -5.65 13.67
N LEU A 111 9.39 -6.04 13.61
CA LEU A 111 10.39 -5.38 12.75
C LEU A 111 9.94 -5.26 11.28
N PRO A 112 9.31 -6.27 10.66
CA PRO A 112 8.85 -6.15 9.29
C PRO A 112 7.81 -5.04 9.09
N LEU A 113 6.88 -4.85 10.04
CA LEU A 113 5.91 -3.75 9.95
C LEU A 113 6.58 -2.40 10.15
N VAL A 114 7.54 -2.29 11.08
CA VAL A 114 8.34 -1.06 11.22
C VAL A 114 9.04 -0.71 9.90
N ARG A 115 9.69 -1.69 9.25
CA ARG A 115 10.34 -1.50 7.95
C ARG A 115 9.38 -1.09 6.84
N HIS A 116 8.20 -1.71 6.83
CA HIS A 116 7.14 -1.40 5.88
C HIS A 116 6.71 0.07 6.01
N GLU A 117 6.43 0.53 7.22
CA GLU A 117 6.05 1.92 7.47
C GLU A 117 7.19 2.91 7.18
N MET A 118 8.43 2.55 7.53
CA MET A 118 9.62 3.35 7.23
C MET A 118 9.86 3.49 5.73
N TYR A 119 9.59 2.45 4.94
CA TYR A 119 9.68 2.51 3.49
C TYR A 119 8.73 3.56 2.90
N HIS A 120 7.51 3.68 3.41
CA HIS A 120 6.57 4.70 2.93
C HIS A 120 7.06 6.13 3.19
N ILE A 121 7.78 6.34 4.29
CA ILE A 121 8.44 7.62 4.57
C ILE A 121 9.61 7.83 3.59
N GLY A 122 10.52 6.85 3.49
CA GLY A 122 11.72 6.92 2.66
C GLY A 122 11.43 7.12 1.17
N ALA A 123 10.38 6.48 0.66
CA ALA A 123 9.96 6.60 -0.74
C ALA A 123 9.13 7.87 -1.03
N GLY A 124 8.90 8.73 -0.03
CA GLY A 124 8.11 9.96 -0.17
C GLY A 124 6.60 9.72 -0.35
N HIS A 125 6.11 8.50 -0.05
CA HIS A 125 4.69 8.18 -0.18
C HIS A 125 3.82 8.98 0.80
N CYS A 126 4.35 9.26 2.00
CA CYS A 126 3.68 10.08 3.00
C CYS A 126 3.55 11.55 2.56
N ASP A 127 4.59 12.13 1.94
CA ASP A 127 4.57 13.49 1.40
C ASP A 127 3.54 13.62 0.26
N ASP A 128 3.53 12.64 -0.63
CA ASP A 128 2.61 12.58 -1.75
C ASP A 128 1.16 12.45 -1.30
N ALA A 129 0.91 11.65 -0.27
CA ALA A 129 -0.42 11.51 0.33
C ALA A 129 -0.83 12.81 1.02
N HIS A 130 0.08 13.47 1.74
CA HIS A 130 -0.18 14.74 2.41
C HIS A 130 -0.50 15.87 1.42
N LYS A 131 0.33 16.03 0.37
CA LYS A 131 0.10 17.00 -0.71
C LYS A 131 -1.24 16.76 -1.40
N ARG A 132 -1.65 15.50 -1.59
CA ARG A 132 -2.95 15.18 -2.22
C ARG A 132 -4.12 15.45 -1.28
N ALA A 133 -4.01 15.10 -0.01
CA ALA A 133 -5.03 15.42 1.00
C ALA A 133 -5.29 16.94 1.09
N LEU A 134 -4.26 17.77 0.87
CA LEU A 134 -4.40 19.22 0.79
C LEU A 134 -5.03 19.73 -0.52
N ASN A 135 -5.02 18.94 -1.59
CA ASN A 135 -5.32 19.39 -2.96
C ASN A 135 -6.51 18.69 -3.63
N SER A 136 -7.20 17.72 -3.01
CA SER A 136 -8.16 16.88 -3.73
C SER A 136 -9.55 16.74 -3.10
N ASP A 137 -10.56 17.09 -3.89
CA ASP A 137 -11.96 16.62 -3.83
C ASP A 137 -12.12 15.14 -4.25
N ASP A 138 -11.02 14.43 -4.54
CA ASP A 138 -11.03 13.14 -5.26
C ASP A 138 -10.34 12.03 -4.46
N HIS A 139 -11.11 11.29 -3.66
CA HIS A 139 -10.59 10.36 -2.64
C HIS A 139 -10.26 8.94 -3.15
N ILE A 140 -10.65 8.57 -4.39
CA ILE A 140 -10.63 7.17 -4.84
C ILE A 140 -9.30 6.76 -5.50
N VAL A 141 -8.73 7.62 -6.33
CA VAL A 141 -7.46 7.35 -7.05
C VAL A 141 -6.24 7.15 -6.13
N PRO A 142 -6.09 7.87 -5.00
CA PRO A 142 -4.97 7.67 -4.07
C PRO A 142 -4.93 6.27 -3.47
N MET A 143 -6.08 5.72 -3.10
CA MET A 143 -6.19 4.42 -2.43
C MET A 143 -5.77 3.26 -3.34
N LEU A 144 -6.18 3.30 -4.61
CA LEU A 144 -5.81 2.27 -5.58
C LEU A 144 -4.30 2.30 -5.89
N ARG A 145 -3.70 3.48 -6.03
CA ARG A 145 -2.26 3.59 -6.31
C ARG A 145 -1.42 3.09 -5.14
N TYR A 146 -1.84 3.44 -3.92
CA TYR A 146 -1.24 2.94 -2.69
C TYR A 146 -1.28 1.40 -2.67
N LEU A 147 -2.47 0.83 -2.84
CA LEU A 147 -2.71 -0.61 -2.79
C LEU A 147 -2.03 -1.43 -3.90
N PHE A 148 -1.79 -0.88 -5.10
CA PHE A 148 -1.29 -1.67 -6.25
C PHE A 148 0.17 -1.42 -6.62
N ILE A 149 0.73 -0.25 -6.32
CA ILE A 149 2.07 0.14 -6.78
C ILE A 149 3.06 0.17 -5.62
N ASN A 150 2.67 0.80 -4.51
CA ASN A 150 3.58 1.13 -3.43
C ASN A 150 3.66 0.01 -2.39
N GLU A 151 2.52 -0.60 -2.05
CA GLU A 151 2.40 -1.70 -1.09
C GLU A 151 3.30 -2.92 -1.39
N PRO A 152 3.43 -3.42 -2.63
CA PRO A 152 4.31 -4.56 -2.93
C PRO A 152 5.77 -4.28 -2.64
N GLN A 153 6.22 -3.07 -2.98
CA GLN A 153 7.60 -2.67 -2.78
C GLN A 153 7.91 -2.55 -1.29
N ALA A 154 6.97 -2.01 -0.51
CA ALA A 154 7.06 -1.94 0.94
C ALA A 154 7.14 -3.33 1.59
N ILE A 155 6.31 -4.28 1.14
CA ILE A 155 6.32 -5.67 1.60
C ILE A 155 7.63 -6.38 1.22
N LEU A 156 8.09 -6.22 -0.02
CA LEU A 156 9.34 -6.82 -0.48
C LEU A 156 10.53 -6.29 0.33
N TYR A 157 10.61 -4.97 0.53
CA TYR A 157 11.63 -4.36 1.38
C TYR A 157 11.56 -4.94 2.81
N SER A 158 10.38 -4.91 3.43
CA SER A 158 10.14 -5.46 4.76
C SER A 158 10.64 -6.91 4.93
N SER A 159 10.43 -7.75 3.91
CA SER A 159 10.79 -9.17 3.91
C SER A 159 12.25 -9.48 3.55
N LEU A 160 12.91 -8.63 2.75
CA LEU A 160 14.23 -8.90 2.16
C LEU A 160 15.32 -7.94 2.63
N ALA A 161 14.99 -6.93 3.44
CA ALA A 161 15.92 -5.92 3.90
C ALA A 161 17.18 -6.48 4.60
N ASP A 162 17.15 -7.68 5.20
CA ASP A 162 18.37 -8.26 5.79
C ASP A 162 19.30 -8.95 4.77
N LYS A 163 18.87 -9.06 3.50
CA LYS A 163 19.60 -9.72 2.41
C LYS A 163 20.07 -8.77 1.31
N LEU A 164 19.76 -7.47 1.42
CA LEU A 164 20.14 -6.39 0.51
C LEU A 164 21.10 -5.44 1.22
#